data_AF-A0A3B0ZW02-F1
#
_entry.id   AF-A0A3B0ZW02-F1
#
_cell.length_a   1.000
_cell.length_b   1.000
_cell.length_c   1.000
_cell.angle_alpha   90.00
_cell.angle_beta   90.00
_cell.angle_gamma   90.00
#
_symmetry.space_group_name_H-M   'P 1'
#
loop_
_entity.id
_entity.type
_entity.pdbx_description
1 polymer ?
#
loop_
_entity_poly.entity_id
_entity_poly.type
_entity_poly.pdbx_seq_one_letter_code
_entity_poly.pdbx_strand_id
1 'polypeptide(L)' 'MEDDPVRVENLRLRSVLLIAINEELDFRGLKQKEAAALLHITQPRASALKQGKVNVFRLDTLVDITHRLGLRVSMGVTA' A
#
# COMPACT_ATOMS: atom_id res chain seq x y z
N MET A 1 -10.79 -12.36 22.89
CA MET A 1 -10.61 -12.02 21.46
C MET A 1 -10.17 -10.58 21.45
N GLU A 2 -8.91 -10.39 21.79
CA GLU A 2 -8.33 -9.10 22.16
C GLU A 2 -7.10 -8.96 21.27
N ASP A 3 -6.98 -7.81 20.64
CA ASP A 3 -6.15 -7.60 19.46
C ASP A 3 -4.68 -7.95 19.69
N ASP A 4 -4.21 -9.02 19.03
CA ASP A 4 -2.79 -9.36 18.95
C ASP A 4 -1.98 -8.10 18.58
N PRO A 5 -1.13 -7.58 19.49
CA PRO A 5 -0.39 -6.35 19.25
C PRO A 5 0.44 -6.40 17.97
N VAL A 6 0.93 -7.59 17.59
CA VAL A 6 1.68 -7.79 16.34
C VAL A 6 0.75 -7.54 15.15
N ARG A 7 -0.47 -8.07 15.19
CA ARG A 7 -1.46 -7.88 14.13
C ARG A 7 -1.89 -6.41 14.02
N VAL A 8 -2.05 -5.72 15.14
CA VAL A 8 -2.40 -4.28 15.18
C VAL A 8 -1.30 -3.46 14.50
N GLU A 9 -0.05 -3.66 14.91
CA GLU A 9 1.06 -2.88 14.33
C GLU A 9 1.26 -3.21 12.86
N ASN A 10 1.11 -4.47 12.46
CA ASN A 10 1.22 -4.85 11.06
C ASN A 10 0.09 -4.23 10.21
N LEU A 11 -1.14 -4.14 10.75
CA LEU A 11 -2.23 -3.45 10.07
C LEU A 11 -1.96 -1.93 10.00
N ARG A 12 -1.44 -1.33 11.07
CA ARG A 12 -1.08 0.09 11.11
C ARG A 12 -0.06 0.44 10.02
N LEU A 13 1.05 -0.30 9.94
CA LEU A 13 2.11 -0.09 8.93
C LEU A 13 1.57 -0.24 7.51
N ARG A 14 0.76 -1.28 7.26
CA ARG A 14 0.15 -1.49 5.94
C ARG A 14 -0.82 -0.36 5.58
N SER A 15 -1.61 0.12 6.53
CA SER A 15 -2.54 1.25 6.31
C SER A 15 -1.79 2.52 5.94
N VAL A 16 -0.69 2.84 6.64
CA VAL A 16 0.14 4.02 6.33
C VAL A 16 0.67 3.97 4.89
N LEU A 17 1.25 2.84 4.48
CA LEU A 17 1.75 2.69 3.11
C LEU A 17 0.62 2.78 2.08
N LEU A 18 -0.52 2.16 2.34
CA LEU A 18 -1.64 2.14 1.41
C LEU A 18 -2.26 3.54 1.22
N ILE A 19 -2.29 4.36 2.27
CA ILE A 19 -2.71 5.76 2.19
C ILE A 19 -1.74 6.53 1.29
N ALA A 20 -0.44 6.49 1.58
CA ALA A 20 0.57 7.19 0.79
C ALA A 20 0.56 6.76 -0.69
N ILE A 21 0.37 5.47 -0.96
CA ILE A 21 0.21 4.95 -2.32
C ILE A 21 -1.01 5.56 -3.01
N ASN A 22 -2.17 5.61 -2.36
CA ASN A 22 -3.37 6.16 -2.98
C ASN A 22 -3.30 7.67 -3.19
N GLU A 23 -2.73 8.41 -2.23
CA GLU A 23 -2.47 9.85 -2.38
C GLU A 23 -1.60 10.11 -3.62
N GLU A 24 -0.54 9.33 -3.82
CA GLU A 24 0.32 9.47 -5.00
C GLU A 24 -0.37 9.07 -6.30
N LEU A 25 -1.19 8.00 -6.29
CA LEU A 25 -1.97 7.59 -7.46
C LEU A 25 -3.00 8.66 -7.85
N ASP A 26 -3.62 9.30 -6.87
CA ASP A 26 -4.61 10.36 -7.09
C ASP A 26 -3.95 11.68 -7.49
N PHE A 27 -2.80 12.03 -6.90
CA PHE A 27 -1.96 13.17 -7.33
C PHE A 27 -1.56 13.05 -8.81
N ARG A 28 -1.20 11.85 -9.27
CA ARG A 28 -0.89 11.57 -10.67
C ARG A 28 -2.11 11.45 -11.58
N GLY A 29 -3.33 11.44 -11.01
CA GLY A 29 -4.58 11.25 -11.78
C GLY A 29 -4.72 9.87 -12.42
N LEU A 30 -4.03 8.85 -11.91
CA LEU A 30 -3.98 7.53 -12.54
C LEU A 30 -5.28 6.74 -12.33
N LYS A 31 -5.86 6.28 -13.44
CA LYS A 31 -6.95 5.29 -13.43
C LYS A 31 -6.38 3.90 -13.13
N GLN A 32 -7.26 2.99 -12.71
CA GLN A 32 -6.87 1.63 -12.29
C GLN A 32 -6.03 0.87 -13.33
N LYS A 33 -6.32 1.02 -14.63
CA LYS A 33 -5.56 0.35 -15.70
C LYS A 33 -4.15 0.91 -15.84
N GLU A 34 -3.99 2.22 -15.71
CA GLU A 34 -2.70 2.90 -15.82
C GLU A 34 -1.84 2.58 -14.59
N ALA A 35 -2.45 2.62 -13.40
CA ALA A 35 -1.82 2.18 -12.16
C ALA A 35 -1.38 0.71 -12.24
N ALA A 36 -2.22 -0.18 -12.79
CA ALA A 36 -1.85 -1.59 -12.96
C ALA A 36 -0.61 -1.77 -13.85
N ALA A 37 -0.55 -1.06 -14.98
CA ALA A 37 0.59 -1.09 -15.89
C ALA A 37 1.86 -0.52 -15.25
N LEU A 38 1.77 0.68 -14.65
CA LEU A 38 2.89 1.34 -13.98
C LEU A 38 3.45 0.50 -12.83
N LEU A 39 2.56 -0.06 -12.02
CA LEU A 39 2.93 -0.83 -10.84
C LEU A 39 3.23 -2.29 -11.16
N HIS A 40 3.16 -2.74 -12.42
CA HIS A 40 3.29 -4.15 -12.84
C HIS A 40 2.46 -5.11 -11.96
N ILE A 41 1.19 -4.78 -11.75
CA ILE A 41 0.21 -5.60 -11.04
C ILE A 41 -1.04 -5.80 -11.91
N THR A 42 -1.90 -6.74 -11.52
CA THR A 42 -3.17 -6.95 -12.23
C THR A 42 -4.15 -5.80 -11.96
N GLN A 43 -5.07 -5.55 -12.89
CA GLN A 43 -6.12 -4.54 -12.72
C GLN A 43 -6.98 -4.76 -11.45
N PRO A 44 -7.42 -5.99 -11.10
CA PRO A 44 -8.15 -6.22 -9.85
C PRO A 44 -7.35 -5.81 -8.60
N ARG A 45 -6.03 -5.99 -8.63
CA ARG A 45 -5.13 -5.62 -7.53
C ARG A 45 -4.94 -4.11 -7.46
N ALA A 46 -4.83 -3.42 -8.59
CA ALA A 46 -4.86 -1.95 -8.62
C ALA A 46 -6.21 -1.39 -8.13
N SER A 47 -7.33 -2.05 -8.46
CA SER A 47 -8.65 -1.70 -7.94
C SER A 47 -8.72 -1.85 -6.41
N ALA A 48 -8.19 -2.95 -5.87
CA ALA A 48 -8.12 -3.18 -4.44
C ALA A 48 -7.27 -2.12 -3.70
N LEU A 49 -6.17 -1.64 -4.31
CA LEU A 49 -5.40 -0.49 -3.78
C LEU A 49 -6.29 0.76 -3.69
N LYS A 50 -6.89 1.17 -4.81
CA LYS A 50 -7.76 2.37 -4.88
C LYS A 50 -8.98 2.28 -3.95
N GLN A 51 -9.43 1.07 -3.63
CA GLN A 51 -10.55 0.83 -2.72
C GLN A 51 -10.16 0.76 -1.24
N GLY A 52 -8.88 0.94 -0.87
CA GLY A 52 -8.50 0.90 0.54
C GLY A 52 -8.39 -0.50 1.14
N LYS A 53 -8.35 -1.57 0.33
CA LYS A 53 -8.46 -2.97 0.82
C LYS A 53 -7.16 -3.48 1.47
N VAL A 54 -6.72 -2.86 2.56
CA VAL A 54 -5.44 -3.15 3.25
C VAL A 54 -5.24 -4.64 3.60
N ASN A 55 -6.31 -5.35 3.95
CA ASN A 55 -6.22 -6.75 4.38
C ASN A 55 -5.77 -7.72 3.27
N VAL A 56 -5.92 -7.36 1.99
CA VAL A 56 -5.50 -8.23 0.87
C VAL A 56 -4.05 -7.98 0.45
N PHE A 57 -3.37 -7.02 1.08
CA PHE A 57 -1.97 -6.71 0.81
C PHE A 57 -1.10 -7.15 1.98
N ARG A 58 0.04 -7.75 1.64
CA ARG A 58 1.15 -7.95 2.58
C ARG A 58 1.97 -6.66 2.68
N LEU A 59 2.72 -6.52 3.78
CA LEU A 59 3.56 -5.33 4.01
C LEU A 59 4.67 -5.18 2.95
N ASP A 60 5.39 -6.26 2.64
CA ASP A 60 6.42 -6.32 1.59
C ASP A 60 5.90 -5.87 0.22
N THR A 61 4.71 -6.35 -0.15
CA THR A 61 4.02 -5.93 -1.38
C THR A 61 3.80 -4.43 -1.43
N LEU A 62 3.39 -3.81 -0.32
CA LEU A 62 3.14 -2.36 -0.29
C LEU A 62 4.45 -1.59 -0.41
N VAL A 63 5.52 -2.05 0.24
CA VAL A 63 6.87 -1.47 0.08
C VAL A 63 7.33 -1.49 -1.39
N ASP A 64 7.16 -2.63 -2.09
CA ASP A 64 7.49 -2.75 -3.51
C ASP A 64 6.70 -1.76 -4.38
N ILE A 65 5.40 -1.64 -4.12
CA ILE A 65 4.51 -0.71 -4.85
C ILE A 65 4.93 0.74 -4.58
N THR A 66 5.20 1.10 -3.33
CA THR A 66 5.69 2.44 -2.95
C THR A 66 6.97 2.78 -3.72
N HIS A 67 7.91 1.84 -3.84
CA HIS A 67 9.13 2.05 -4.63
C HIS A 67 8.87 2.19 -6.13
N ARG A 68 7.93 1.44 -6.72
CA ARG A 68 7.53 1.59 -8.13
C ARG A 68 6.89 2.96 -8.42
N LEU A 69 6.31 3.59 -7.41
CA LEU A 69 5.86 4.98 -7.48
C LEU A 69 6.99 6.00 -7.32
N GLY A 70 8.24 5.58 -7.14
CA GLY A 70 9.36 6.52 -6.91
C GLY A 70 9.36 7.15 -5.52
N LEU A 71 8.52 6.64 -4.61
CA LEU A 71 8.54 7.04 -3.20
C LEU A 71 9.62 6.23 -2.45
N ARG A 72 10.08 6.76 -1.32
CA ARG A 72 11.03 6.08 -0.43
C ARG A 72 10.35 5.76 0.90
N VAL A 73 10.46 4.51 1.32
CA VAL A 73 10.03 4.08 2.66
C VAL A 73 11.21 4.18 3.63
N SER A 74 10.97 4.75 4.81
CA SER A 74 11.90 4.73 5.95
C SER A 74 11.16 4.26 7.18
N MET A 75 11.73 3.31 7.93
CA MET A 75 11.17 2.79 9.18
C MET A 75 12.21 2.91 10.29
N GLY A 76 11.78 3.36 11.46
CA GLY A 76 12.56 3.37 12.69
C GLY A 76 12.04 2.31 13.66
N VAL A 77 12.94 1.71 14.43
CA VAL A 77 12.60 0.79 15.51
C VAL A 77 12.88 1.50 16.83
N THR A 78 11.90 1.49 17.73
CA THR A 78 12.00 2.09 19.07
C THR A 78 11.74 1.03 20.14
N ALA A 79 12.42 1.14 21.27
CA ALA A 79 12.25 0.28 22.44
C ALA A 79 11.20 0.83 23.40
#